data_AF-A0A7I7MME8-F1
#
_entry.id   AF-A0A7I7MME8-F1
#
_cell.length_a   1.000
_cell.length_b   1.000
_cell.length_c   1.000
_cell.angle_alpha   90.00
_cell.angle_beta   90.00
_cell.angle_gamma   90.00
#
_symmetry.space_group_name_H-M   'P 1'
#
loop_
_entity.id
_entity.type
_entity.pdbx_description
1 polymer ?
#
loop_
_entity_poly.entity_id
_entity_poly.type
_entity_poly.pdbx_seq_one_letter_code
_entity_poly.pdbx_strand_id
1 'polypeptide(L)'
;MITPYAHRFAGLHAGVHSVSSPLGAWLILALVAPVARGAVRAEIEEILGTDARRARRALDHLIADPPDAIRGALAVWGLETMGSWPGGLPAGVHTGPVPTQADADDWARTHSDGLIERFPVDVTGMTAVLASALATRIGWVRPYDVTDAAELNSPWSAQVTAALTLSGADGYLTDVAELGTVAVHTAAATDALQVTSVIASKDAGFEAVLAAAHDIARRAATGRTVRRRELSDMPLGDGEFWTITEDRRPGGDHIRVVLPAWHAASDHDLTVDAGLGFGAAGRALAMAASVPPEIAARQSALARYGRWGFEAAAVTAVALRSAMATSRRSRSATLRFGHPYAVVAVARGRRRDDPWAGVPVFAAWVGEPAEVTSIPAAAIR
;
A
#
# COMPACT_ATOMS: atom_id res chain seq x y z
N MET A 1 9.54 -10.01 -5.18
CA MET A 1 10.89 -9.55 -4.81
C MET A 1 10.83 -8.50 -3.72
N ILE A 2 9.98 -7.48 -3.83
CA ILE A 2 9.85 -6.40 -2.83
C ILE A 2 9.06 -6.86 -1.58
N THR A 3 8.18 -7.87 -1.71
CA THR A 3 7.31 -8.35 -0.62
C THR A 3 8.05 -8.72 0.69
N PRO A 4 9.18 -9.47 0.71
CA PRO A 4 9.96 -9.70 1.92
C PRO A 4 10.41 -8.42 2.64
N TYR A 5 10.82 -7.39 1.89
CA TYR A 5 11.14 -6.08 2.46
C TYR A 5 9.89 -5.38 3.01
N ALA A 6 8.74 -5.49 2.33
CA ALA A 6 7.47 -4.96 2.82
C ALA A 6 7.00 -5.61 4.15
N HIS A 7 7.31 -6.89 4.38
CA HIS A 7 7.08 -7.51 5.68
C HIS A 7 7.96 -6.90 6.78
N ARG A 8 9.23 -6.57 6.51
CA ARG A 8 10.09 -5.83 7.46
C ARG A 8 9.53 -4.42 7.74
N PHE A 9 9.06 -3.74 6.69
CA PHE A 9 8.44 -2.41 6.78
C PHE A 9 7.16 -2.37 7.63
N ALA A 10 6.51 -3.52 7.88
CA ALA A 10 5.28 -3.58 8.67
C ALA A 10 5.48 -3.10 10.13
N GLY A 11 6.67 -3.26 10.71
CA GLY A 11 6.98 -2.86 12.08
C GLY A 11 6.81 -1.36 12.34
N LEU A 12 7.01 -0.51 11.33
CA LEU A 12 6.80 0.95 11.40
C LEU A 12 5.36 1.34 11.77
N HIS A 13 4.38 0.48 11.50
CA HIS A 13 3.00 0.76 11.86
C HIS A 13 2.74 0.66 13.37
N ALA A 14 3.55 -0.10 14.13
CA ALA A 14 3.47 -0.24 15.60
C ALA A 14 2.04 -0.42 16.20
N GLY A 15 1.10 -1.00 15.43
CA GLY A 15 -0.31 -1.11 15.80
C GLY A 15 -1.13 0.21 15.80
N VAL A 16 -0.55 1.36 15.44
CA VAL A 16 -1.22 2.68 15.41
C VAL A 16 -1.73 3.04 14.01
N HIS A 17 -2.73 3.91 13.93
CA HIS A 17 -3.29 4.32 12.64
C HIS A 17 -2.23 5.03 11.78
N SER A 18 -1.85 4.41 10.65
CA SER A 18 -0.68 4.84 9.91
C SER A 18 -0.66 4.29 8.49
N VAL A 19 0.06 4.98 7.59
CA VAL A 19 0.33 4.56 6.22
C VAL A 19 1.84 4.56 5.97
N SER A 20 2.29 3.69 5.07
CA SER A 20 3.68 3.53 4.69
C SER A 20 3.80 3.14 3.21
N SER A 21 4.96 3.39 2.60
CA SER A 21 5.31 2.95 1.25
C SER A 21 6.58 2.09 1.29
N PRO A 22 6.43 0.76 1.38
CA PRO A 22 7.57 -0.15 1.30
C PRO A 22 8.36 -0.02 -0.01
N LEU A 23 7.67 0.33 -1.11
CA LEU A 23 8.31 0.56 -2.40
C LEU A 23 9.29 1.73 -2.34
N GLY A 24 8.90 2.89 -1.82
CA GLY A 24 9.77 4.09 -1.83
C GLY A 24 11.10 3.85 -1.14
N ALA A 25 11.05 3.26 0.06
CA ALA A 25 12.23 2.87 0.81
C ALA A 25 13.05 1.78 0.10
N TRP A 26 12.40 0.77 -0.49
CA TRP A 26 13.08 -0.28 -1.27
C TRP A 26 13.82 0.29 -2.48
N LEU A 27 13.24 1.27 -3.19
CA LEU A 27 13.87 1.90 -4.36
C LEU A 27 15.17 2.63 -3.99
N ILE A 28 15.20 3.33 -2.84
CA ILE A 28 16.43 3.99 -2.34
C ILE A 28 17.51 2.94 -2.02
N LEU A 29 17.17 1.87 -1.31
CA LEU A 29 18.13 0.81 -0.98
C LEU A 29 18.64 0.10 -2.24
N ALA A 30 17.78 -0.18 -3.21
CA ALA A 30 18.15 -0.77 -4.49
C ALA A 30 19.07 0.15 -5.33
N LEU A 31 18.96 1.48 -5.16
CA LEU A 31 19.81 2.46 -5.79
C LEU A 31 21.23 2.46 -5.18
N VAL A 32 21.31 2.39 -3.84
CA VAL A 32 22.56 2.39 -3.07
C VAL A 32 23.29 1.04 -3.07
N ALA A 33 22.59 -0.09 -3.15
CA ALA A 33 23.18 -1.43 -3.05
C ALA A 33 24.41 -1.70 -3.97
N PRO A 34 24.49 -1.18 -5.21
CA PRO A 34 25.69 -1.30 -6.06
C PRO A 34 26.94 -0.55 -5.56
N VAL A 35 26.77 0.47 -4.70
CA VAL A 35 27.86 1.23 -4.07
C VAL A 35 28.52 0.42 -2.95
N ALA A 36 27.74 -0.39 -2.24
CA ALA A 36 28.18 -1.17 -1.10
C ALA A 36 29.23 -2.25 -1.46
N ARG A 37 30.14 -2.53 -0.52
CA ARG A 37 31.19 -3.54 -0.65
C ARG A 37 31.27 -4.42 0.61
N GLY A 38 31.82 -5.62 0.47
CA GLY A 38 32.07 -6.53 1.59
C GLY A 38 30.82 -6.83 2.43
N ALA A 39 30.99 -6.81 3.75
CA ALA A 39 29.91 -7.10 4.72
C ALA A 39 28.70 -6.16 4.58
N VAL A 40 28.92 -4.85 4.35
CA VAL A 40 27.83 -3.87 4.19
C VAL A 40 26.95 -4.19 2.98
N ARG A 41 27.55 -4.76 1.92
CA ARG A 41 26.77 -5.23 0.78
C ARG A 41 25.94 -6.47 1.11
N ALA A 42 26.51 -7.45 1.81
CA ALA A 42 25.79 -8.66 2.21
C ALA A 42 24.57 -8.31 3.09
N GLU A 43 24.74 -7.38 4.03
CA GLU A 43 23.67 -6.84 4.88
C GLU A 43 22.54 -6.18 4.07
N ILE A 44 22.88 -5.31 3.11
CA ILE A 44 21.87 -4.68 2.23
C ILE A 44 21.17 -5.73 1.34
N GLU A 45 21.89 -6.72 0.82
CA GLU A 45 21.31 -7.80 0.00
C GLU A 45 20.35 -8.71 0.81
N GLU A 46 20.65 -8.96 2.10
CA GLU A 46 19.78 -9.69 3.02
C GLU A 46 18.50 -8.90 3.36
N ILE A 47 18.64 -7.60 3.61
CA ILE A 47 17.51 -6.71 3.92
C ILE A 47 16.58 -6.57 2.71
N LEU A 48 17.14 -6.34 1.52
CA LEU A 48 16.42 -6.32 0.24
C LEU A 48 15.79 -7.67 -0.14
N GLY A 49 16.29 -8.78 0.41
CA GLY A 49 15.91 -10.14 0.04
C GLY A 49 16.35 -10.54 -1.37
N THR A 50 17.39 -9.91 -1.92
CA THR A 50 17.90 -10.12 -3.29
C THR A 50 19.30 -9.54 -3.47
N ASP A 51 20.07 -10.08 -4.42
CA ASP A 51 21.38 -9.51 -4.78
C ASP A 51 21.25 -8.08 -5.34
N ALA A 52 22.29 -7.26 -5.12
CA ALA A 52 22.31 -5.84 -5.44
C ALA A 52 22.20 -5.57 -6.95
N ARG A 53 22.70 -6.48 -7.80
CA ARG A 53 22.59 -6.33 -9.26
C ARG A 53 21.15 -6.57 -9.71
N ARG A 54 20.44 -7.53 -9.10
CA ARG A 54 19.03 -7.81 -9.36
C ARG A 54 18.11 -6.74 -8.78
N ALA A 55 18.41 -6.23 -7.58
CA ALA A 55 17.75 -5.06 -7.03
C ALA A 55 17.86 -3.88 -7.99
N ARG A 56 19.08 -3.55 -8.44
CA ARG A 56 19.32 -2.44 -9.36
C ARG A 56 18.61 -2.61 -10.71
N ARG A 57 18.66 -3.80 -11.35
CA ARG A 57 17.92 -4.03 -12.61
C ARG A 57 16.41 -3.86 -12.45
N ALA A 58 15.85 -4.27 -11.32
CA ALA A 58 14.42 -4.08 -11.06
C ALA A 58 14.09 -2.60 -10.79
N LEU A 59 14.94 -1.88 -10.08
CA LEU A 59 14.85 -0.42 -9.93
C LEU A 59 14.81 0.27 -11.31
N ASP A 60 15.76 -0.05 -12.19
CA ASP A 60 15.81 0.50 -13.55
C ASP A 60 14.50 0.23 -14.33
N HIS A 61 13.97 -1.00 -14.26
CA HIS A 61 12.69 -1.35 -14.90
C HIS A 61 11.47 -0.64 -14.31
N LEU A 62 11.43 -0.42 -12.98
CA LEU A 62 10.31 0.23 -12.32
C LEU A 62 10.27 1.74 -12.65
N ILE A 63 11.43 2.40 -12.65
CA ILE A 63 11.54 3.84 -12.99
C ILE A 63 11.26 4.11 -14.47
N ALA A 64 11.67 3.20 -15.37
CA ALA A 64 11.57 3.42 -16.82
C ALA A 64 10.13 3.38 -17.36
N ASP A 65 9.22 2.66 -16.69
CA ASP A 65 7.85 2.41 -17.15
C ASP A 65 6.90 2.22 -15.94
N PRO A 66 6.64 3.27 -15.14
CA PRO A 66 5.63 3.23 -14.07
C PRO A 66 4.20 3.18 -14.66
N PRO A 67 3.24 2.49 -14.01
CA PRO A 67 1.83 2.62 -14.32
C PRO A 67 1.35 4.06 -14.13
N ASP A 68 0.51 4.57 -15.03
CA ASP A 68 0.08 5.98 -15.06
C ASP A 68 -0.49 6.51 -13.73
N ALA A 69 -1.13 5.64 -12.94
CA ALA A 69 -1.68 6.01 -11.64
C ALA A 69 -0.60 6.24 -10.56
N ILE A 70 0.63 5.75 -10.74
CA ILE A 70 1.74 5.87 -9.79
C ILE A 70 2.71 6.92 -10.30
N ARG A 71 2.74 8.10 -9.67
CA ARG A 71 3.90 8.98 -9.79
C ARG A 71 4.97 8.51 -8.83
N GLY A 72 6.16 8.26 -9.37
CA GLY A 72 7.36 7.97 -8.59
C GLY A 72 8.49 8.89 -9.02
N ALA A 73 9.17 9.47 -8.04
CA ALA A 73 10.40 10.23 -8.26
C ALA A 73 11.45 9.81 -7.22
N LEU A 74 12.70 9.77 -7.65
CA LEU A 74 13.85 9.59 -6.77
C LEU A 74 14.78 10.78 -6.92
N ALA A 75 15.40 11.20 -5.82
CA ALA A 75 16.44 12.22 -5.85
C ALA A 75 17.71 11.75 -5.12
N VAL A 76 18.84 12.20 -5.64
CA VAL A 76 20.19 12.00 -5.10
C VAL A 76 20.88 13.35 -5.13
N TRP A 77 20.91 14.05 -3.99
CA TRP A 77 21.49 15.38 -3.88
C TRP A 77 22.81 15.40 -3.09
N GLY A 78 23.75 16.25 -3.48
CA GLY A 78 25.05 16.45 -2.81
C GLY A 78 26.12 15.38 -3.09
N LEU A 79 25.83 14.40 -3.96
CA LEU A 79 26.69 13.25 -4.21
C LEU A 79 27.41 13.27 -5.58
N GLU A 80 27.28 14.35 -6.35
CA GLU A 80 28.02 14.60 -7.59
C GLU A 80 29.55 14.48 -7.46
N THR A 81 30.10 14.57 -6.24
CA THR A 81 31.54 14.40 -5.97
C THR A 81 31.98 12.95 -5.69
N MET A 82 31.07 11.98 -5.55
CA MET A 82 31.38 10.56 -5.32
C MET A 82 32.01 9.83 -6.53
N GLY A 83 32.30 10.55 -7.62
CA GLY A 83 32.72 9.96 -8.89
C GLY A 83 31.56 9.23 -9.60
N SER A 84 31.88 8.27 -10.47
CA SER A 84 30.85 7.55 -11.22
C SER A 84 30.12 6.54 -10.34
N TRP A 85 28.82 6.73 -10.12
CA TRP A 85 27.95 5.71 -9.52
C TRP A 85 28.13 4.36 -10.24
N PRO A 86 28.28 3.21 -9.54
CA PRO A 86 28.45 1.92 -10.20
C PRO A 86 27.25 1.58 -11.11
N GLY A 87 27.48 1.58 -12.43
CA GLY A 87 26.44 1.40 -13.44
C GLY A 87 25.69 2.68 -13.86
N GLY A 88 26.14 3.86 -13.42
CA GLY A 88 25.47 5.15 -13.62
C GLY A 88 24.19 5.30 -12.79
N LEU A 89 23.68 6.52 -12.65
CA LEU A 89 22.33 6.74 -12.09
C LEU A 89 21.28 6.51 -13.19
N PRO A 90 20.08 5.96 -12.87
CA PRO A 90 18.98 5.89 -13.82
C PRO A 90 18.56 7.29 -14.28
N ALA A 91 18.18 7.46 -15.55
CA ALA A 91 17.85 8.77 -16.12
C ALA A 91 16.65 9.49 -15.46
N GLY A 92 15.76 8.75 -14.78
CA GLY A 92 14.64 9.31 -13.99
C GLY A 92 15.01 9.70 -12.55
N VAL A 93 16.28 9.64 -12.16
CA VAL A 93 16.74 10.10 -10.84
C VAL A 93 17.18 11.55 -10.93
N HIS A 94 16.61 12.41 -10.08
CA HIS A 94 16.96 13.83 -10.00
C HIS A 94 18.28 14.00 -9.25
N THR A 95 19.22 14.78 -9.80
CA THR A 95 20.58 14.95 -9.25
C THR A 95 20.99 16.41 -9.20
N GLY A 96 21.85 16.78 -8.25
CA GLY A 96 22.40 18.12 -8.11
C GLY A 96 22.80 18.43 -6.66
N PRO A 97 23.20 19.68 -6.36
CA PRO A 97 23.50 20.08 -4.98
C PRO A 97 22.30 19.88 -4.05
N VAL A 98 22.56 19.78 -2.75
CA VAL A 98 21.50 19.80 -1.73
C VAL A 98 20.69 21.09 -1.90
N PRO A 99 19.36 20.99 -2.13
CA PRO A 99 18.50 22.14 -2.43
C PRO A 99 18.27 23.01 -1.18
N THR A 100 17.65 24.18 -1.36
CA THR A 100 17.06 24.89 -0.21
C THR A 100 15.83 24.12 0.30
N GLN A 101 15.43 24.35 1.55
CA GLN A 101 14.22 23.73 2.10
C GLN A 101 12.97 24.06 1.25
N ALA A 102 12.88 25.28 0.71
CA ALA A 102 11.74 25.69 -0.13
C ALA A 102 11.69 24.92 -1.45
N ASP A 103 12.85 24.65 -2.07
CA ASP A 103 12.94 23.84 -3.30
C ASP A 103 12.70 22.35 -3.00
N ALA A 104 13.11 21.86 -1.83
CA ALA A 104 12.81 20.49 -1.37
C ALA A 104 11.30 20.30 -1.12
N ASP A 105 10.64 21.29 -0.50
CA ASP A 105 9.20 21.32 -0.29
C ASP A 105 8.42 21.38 -1.62
N ASP A 106 8.88 22.17 -2.60
CA ASP A 106 8.28 22.20 -3.93
C ASP A 106 8.52 20.90 -4.72
N TRP A 107 9.70 20.29 -4.58
CA TRP A 107 9.95 18.95 -5.12
C TRP A 107 8.99 17.92 -4.50
N ALA A 108 8.80 17.93 -3.18
CA ALA A 108 7.85 17.03 -2.51
C ALA A 108 6.42 17.24 -3.02
N ARG A 109 5.97 18.49 -3.11
CA ARG A 109 4.64 18.88 -3.60
C ARG A 109 4.41 18.44 -5.04
N THR A 110 5.36 18.73 -5.94
CA THR A 110 5.28 18.42 -7.37
C THR A 110 5.24 16.91 -7.61
N HIS A 111 6.10 16.13 -6.95
CA HIS A 111 6.20 14.68 -7.17
C HIS A 111 5.21 13.85 -6.33
N SER A 112 4.40 14.50 -5.49
CA SER A 112 3.31 13.88 -4.71
C SER A 112 1.89 14.29 -5.18
N ASP A 113 1.74 14.96 -6.33
CA ASP A 113 0.46 15.53 -6.78
C ASP A 113 -0.20 16.46 -5.73
N GLY A 114 0.62 17.15 -4.95
CA GLY A 114 0.23 18.06 -3.87
C GLY A 114 -0.16 17.38 -2.55
N LEU A 115 -0.03 16.06 -2.43
CA LEU A 115 -0.41 15.33 -1.21
C LEU A 115 0.61 15.49 -0.06
N ILE A 116 1.87 15.77 -0.37
CA ILE A 116 2.96 16.02 0.59
C ILE A 116 3.46 17.45 0.34
N GLU A 117 3.00 18.40 1.14
CA GLU A 117 3.27 19.83 0.94
C GLU A 117 4.67 20.31 1.38
N ARG A 118 5.32 19.52 2.26
CA ARG A 118 6.64 19.79 2.86
C ARG A 118 7.51 18.53 2.82
N PHE A 119 8.80 18.70 2.60
CA PHE A 119 9.78 17.62 2.64
C PHE A 119 9.99 17.15 4.09
N PRO A 120 10.09 15.83 4.36
CA PRO A 120 10.06 15.29 5.73
C PRO A 120 11.35 15.52 6.55
N VAL A 121 12.42 16.02 5.94
CA VAL A 121 13.72 16.27 6.57
C VAL A 121 14.08 17.74 6.41
N ASP A 122 14.67 18.36 7.43
CA ASP A 122 15.35 19.65 7.26
C ASP A 122 16.65 19.42 6.48
N VAL A 123 16.70 19.90 5.24
CA VAL A 123 17.89 19.74 4.37
C VAL A 123 18.99 20.78 4.66
N THR A 124 18.75 21.72 5.57
CA THR A 124 19.67 22.82 5.88
C THR A 124 20.99 22.30 6.44
N GLY A 125 22.08 22.52 5.71
CA GLY A 125 23.42 22.08 6.13
C GLY A 125 23.72 20.59 5.89
N MET A 126 22.77 19.82 5.35
CA MET A 126 23.02 18.43 4.95
C MET A 126 24.07 18.36 3.85
N THR A 127 24.95 17.36 3.93
CA THR A 127 25.99 17.12 2.92
C THR A 127 25.50 16.25 1.75
N ALA A 128 24.49 15.42 1.99
CA ALA A 128 23.85 14.59 0.99
C ALA A 128 22.40 14.28 1.38
N VAL A 129 21.53 14.07 0.40
CA VAL A 129 20.13 13.66 0.63
C VAL A 129 19.73 12.59 -0.40
N LEU A 130 19.13 11.51 0.07
CA LEU A 130 18.45 10.52 -0.76
C LEU A 130 16.95 10.61 -0.51
N ALA A 131 16.16 10.75 -1.57
CA ALA A 131 14.70 10.91 -1.45
C ALA A 131 13.94 9.97 -2.39
N SER A 132 12.75 9.57 -1.96
CA SER A 132 11.73 8.95 -2.80
C SER A 132 10.38 9.62 -2.54
N ALA A 133 9.73 10.10 -3.59
CA ALA A 133 8.33 10.49 -3.57
C ALA A 133 7.52 9.44 -4.33
N LEU A 134 6.44 8.96 -3.73
CA LEU A 134 5.45 8.11 -4.38
C LEU A 134 4.07 8.65 -4.07
N ALA A 135 3.29 8.92 -5.10
CA ALA A 135 1.88 9.26 -4.99
C ALA A 135 1.06 8.41 -5.96
N THR A 136 -0.18 8.15 -5.58
CA THR A 136 -1.15 7.51 -6.45
C THR A 136 -2.51 8.16 -6.33
N ARG A 137 -3.24 8.16 -7.44
CA ARG A 137 -4.63 8.63 -7.52
C ARG A 137 -5.42 7.63 -8.39
N ILE A 138 -6.20 6.74 -7.77
CA ILE A 138 -7.05 5.75 -8.45
C ILE A 138 -8.54 5.86 -8.11
N GLY A 139 -9.38 5.71 -9.14
CA GLY A 139 -10.83 5.59 -8.97
C GLY A 139 -11.29 4.14 -8.80
N TRP A 140 -12.36 3.96 -8.04
CA TRP A 140 -13.09 2.68 -8.07
C TRP A 140 -13.85 2.55 -9.39
N VAL A 141 -13.86 1.35 -9.97
CA VAL A 141 -14.64 1.03 -11.17
C VAL A 141 -16.15 1.27 -10.94
N ARG A 142 -16.60 1.07 -9.70
CA ARG A 142 -17.91 1.50 -9.20
C ARG A 142 -17.72 2.24 -7.88
N PRO A 143 -18.20 3.48 -7.74
CA PRO A 143 -18.26 4.15 -6.44
C PRO A 143 -19.04 3.30 -5.44
N TYR A 144 -18.65 3.35 -4.17
CA TYR A 144 -19.37 2.64 -3.12
C TYR A 144 -20.67 3.35 -2.75
N ASP A 145 -21.61 2.58 -2.23
CA ASP A 145 -22.80 3.13 -1.60
C ASP A 145 -22.46 3.59 -0.18
N VAL A 146 -23.33 4.42 0.39
CA VAL A 146 -23.20 4.91 1.76
C VAL A 146 -24.33 4.31 2.59
N THR A 147 -24.00 3.86 3.78
CA THR A 147 -24.93 3.23 4.74
C THR A 147 -24.73 3.84 6.13
N ASP A 148 -25.70 3.66 7.02
CA ASP A 148 -25.57 4.08 8.43
C ASP A 148 -24.36 3.39 9.09
N ALA A 149 -23.57 4.13 9.87
CA ALA A 149 -22.38 3.58 10.53
C ALA A 149 -22.70 2.46 11.55
N ALA A 150 -23.93 2.36 12.06
CA ALA A 150 -24.36 1.23 12.89
C ALA A 150 -24.21 -0.13 12.19
N GLU A 151 -24.22 -0.17 10.85
CA GLU A 151 -23.96 -1.38 10.06
C GLU A 151 -22.54 -1.93 10.22
N LEU A 152 -21.58 -1.14 10.74
CA LEU A 152 -20.25 -1.62 11.14
C LEU A 152 -20.29 -2.52 12.40
N ASN A 153 -21.36 -2.46 13.20
CA ASN A 153 -21.53 -3.18 14.47
C ASN A 153 -20.30 -3.04 15.39
N SER A 154 -19.89 -1.80 15.66
CA SER A 154 -18.56 -1.47 16.20
C SER A 154 -18.58 -0.24 17.11
N PRO A 155 -17.62 -0.08 18.05
CA PRO A 155 -17.34 1.20 18.71
C PRO A 155 -17.10 2.37 17.74
N TRP A 156 -16.63 2.12 16.52
CA TRP A 156 -16.47 3.13 15.47
C TRP A 156 -17.82 3.73 15.01
N SER A 157 -18.94 3.02 15.19
CA SER A 157 -20.30 3.53 14.93
C SER A 157 -20.69 4.70 15.85
N ALA A 158 -19.92 4.99 16.90
CA ALA A 158 -20.09 6.18 17.74
C ALA A 158 -19.14 7.34 17.36
N GLN A 159 -18.21 7.12 16.42
CA GLN A 159 -17.21 8.10 15.97
C GLN A 159 -17.55 8.71 14.61
N VAL A 160 -18.25 7.96 13.76
CA VAL A 160 -18.73 8.39 12.43
C VAL A 160 -20.21 8.08 12.27
N THR A 161 -20.91 8.88 11.48
CA THR A 161 -22.34 8.72 11.17
C THR A 161 -22.59 7.84 9.96
N ALA A 162 -21.63 7.78 9.03
CA ALA A 162 -21.75 7.02 7.79
C ALA A 162 -20.61 6.01 7.58
N ALA A 163 -20.93 4.88 6.96
CA ALA A 163 -19.99 3.88 6.47
C ALA A 163 -20.14 3.66 4.95
N LEU A 164 -19.09 3.14 4.33
CA LEU A 164 -19.10 2.69 2.93
C LEU A 164 -19.67 1.27 2.87
N THR A 165 -20.47 0.97 1.85
CA THR A 165 -20.92 -0.39 1.59
C THR A 165 -20.89 -0.73 0.10
N LEU A 166 -20.67 -2.01 -0.18
CA LEU A 166 -20.72 -2.57 -1.52
C LEU A 166 -21.24 -4.01 -1.48
N SER A 167 -21.83 -4.48 -2.57
CA SER A 167 -22.34 -5.85 -2.71
C SER A 167 -21.83 -6.46 -4.02
N GLY A 168 -21.23 -7.66 -3.95
CA GLY A 168 -20.63 -8.31 -5.12
C GLY A 168 -19.54 -9.33 -4.80
N ALA A 169 -18.81 -9.77 -5.82
CA ALA A 169 -17.76 -10.80 -5.73
C ALA A 169 -16.42 -10.31 -5.15
N ASP A 170 -16.39 -9.04 -4.74
CA ASP A 170 -15.21 -8.27 -4.33
C ASP A 170 -14.82 -8.51 -2.85
N GLY A 171 -15.75 -9.03 -2.04
CA GLY A 171 -15.50 -9.54 -0.69
C GLY A 171 -15.45 -11.07 -0.63
N TYR A 172 -14.67 -11.64 0.29
CA TYR A 172 -14.65 -13.09 0.57
C TYR A 172 -14.05 -13.41 1.95
N LEU A 173 -14.27 -14.64 2.43
CA LEU A 173 -13.61 -15.23 3.59
C LEU A 173 -12.52 -16.21 3.11
N THR A 174 -11.40 -16.29 3.83
CA THR A 174 -10.31 -17.25 3.57
C THR A 174 -9.66 -17.65 4.90
N ASP A 175 -9.00 -18.81 4.94
CA ASP A 175 -8.18 -19.18 6.09
C ASP A 175 -6.71 -18.81 5.85
N VAL A 176 -6.08 -18.23 6.86
CA VAL A 176 -4.66 -17.89 6.91
C VAL A 176 -4.06 -18.62 8.12
N ALA A 177 -2.86 -19.18 7.96
CA ALA A 177 -2.15 -19.81 9.07
C ALA A 177 -1.96 -18.79 10.21
N GLU A 178 -2.06 -19.26 11.47
CA GLU A 178 -1.91 -18.47 12.71
C GLU A 178 -3.02 -17.41 12.96
N LEU A 179 -3.67 -16.87 11.92
CA LEU A 179 -4.81 -15.95 12.04
C LEU A 179 -6.18 -16.64 12.03
N GLY A 180 -6.27 -17.87 11.53
CA GLY A 180 -7.54 -18.56 11.31
C GLY A 180 -8.32 -17.96 10.13
N THR A 181 -9.65 -17.87 10.25
CA THR A 181 -10.48 -17.25 9.21
C THR A 181 -10.32 -15.73 9.24
N VAL A 182 -10.10 -15.13 8.06
CA VAL A 182 -10.02 -13.68 7.85
C VAL A 182 -11.02 -13.26 6.77
N ALA A 183 -11.54 -12.03 6.86
CA ALA A 183 -12.32 -11.41 5.79
C ALA A 183 -11.43 -10.52 4.93
N VAL A 184 -11.62 -10.62 3.61
CA VAL A 184 -10.88 -9.89 2.60
C VAL A 184 -11.87 -9.09 1.76
N HIS A 185 -11.53 -7.85 1.48
CA HIS A 185 -12.16 -7.03 0.45
C HIS A 185 -11.08 -6.59 -0.55
N THR A 186 -11.35 -6.75 -1.85
CA THR A 186 -10.45 -6.33 -2.92
C THR A 186 -11.16 -5.31 -3.80
N ALA A 187 -10.79 -4.04 -3.65
CA ALA A 187 -11.34 -2.96 -4.44
C ALA A 187 -10.94 -3.09 -5.90
N ALA A 188 -11.95 -3.18 -6.78
CA ALA A 188 -11.77 -3.05 -8.22
C ALA A 188 -11.51 -1.56 -8.56
N ALA A 189 -10.23 -1.20 -8.72
CA ALA A 189 -9.81 0.09 -9.26
C ALA A 189 -9.43 -0.03 -10.75
N THR A 190 -9.37 1.12 -11.43
CA THR A 190 -8.95 1.23 -12.84
C THR A 190 -7.49 0.79 -13.00
N ASP A 191 -7.32 -0.38 -13.64
CA ASP A 191 -6.17 -1.05 -14.28
C ASP A 191 -4.74 -1.00 -13.71
N ALA A 192 -4.33 0.05 -12.99
CA ALA A 192 -2.96 0.24 -12.49
C ALA A 192 -2.72 -0.35 -11.09
N LEU A 193 -3.68 -0.22 -10.17
CA LEU A 193 -3.57 -0.70 -8.78
C LEU A 193 -4.74 -1.61 -8.39
N GLN A 194 -4.51 -2.41 -7.36
CA GLN A 194 -5.51 -3.18 -6.64
C GLN A 194 -5.33 -2.92 -5.14
N VAL A 195 -6.38 -2.46 -4.47
CA VAL A 195 -6.36 -2.16 -3.02
C VAL A 195 -7.08 -3.28 -2.29
N THR A 196 -6.39 -3.93 -1.34
CA THR A 196 -6.88 -5.11 -0.63
C THR A 196 -6.93 -4.82 0.86
N SER A 197 -8.12 -4.84 1.44
CA SER A 197 -8.36 -4.76 2.88
C SER A 197 -8.46 -6.17 3.47
N VAL A 198 -7.81 -6.42 4.61
CA VAL A 198 -7.87 -7.70 5.34
C VAL A 198 -8.11 -7.43 6.82
N ILE A 199 -9.15 -8.06 7.38
CA ILE A 199 -9.49 -8.04 8.80
C ILE A 199 -9.49 -9.47 9.35
N ALA A 200 -8.87 -9.65 10.51
CA ALA A 200 -8.75 -10.90 11.25
C ALA A 200 -9.47 -10.76 12.61
N SER A 201 -9.25 -11.67 13.56
CA SER A 201 -9.71 -11.46 14.94
C SER A 201 -9.07 -10.21 15.55
N LYS A 202 -9.77 -9.52 16.46
CA LYS A 202 -9.26 -8.33 17.19
C LYS A 202 -8.02 -8.66 18.05
N ASP A 203 -7.88 -9.93 18.45
CA ASP A 203 -6.79 -10.43 19.29
C ASP A 203 -5.55 -10.82 18.45
N ALA A 204 -5.62 -10.67 17.12
CA ALA A 204 -4.50 -10.94 16.21
C ALA A 204 -3.47 -9.81 16.20
N GLY A 205 -2.18 -10.17 16.21
CA GLY A 205 -1.08 -9.22 16.07
C GLY A 205 -1.07 -8.52 14.71
N PHE A 206 -0.97 -7.18 14.71
CA PHE A 206 -1.06 -6.34 13.51
C PHE A 206 -0.06 -6.73 12.40
N GLU A 207 1.15 -7.15 12.79
CA GLU A 207 2.21 -7.61 11.86
C GLU A 207 1.77 -8.82 11.05
N ALA A 208 1.13 -9.80 11.70
CA ALA A 208 0.63 -11.01 11.03
C ALA A 208 -0.52 -10.68 10.07
N VAL A 209 -1.40 -9.74 10.44
CA VAL A 209 -2.50 -9.27 9.58
C VAL A 209 -1.98 -8.49 8.37
N LEU A 210 -1.00 -7.60 8.55
CA LEU A 210 -0.31 -6.91 7.44
C LEU A 210 0.44 -7.89 6.53
N ALA A 211 1.12 -8.90 7.10
CA ALA A 211 1.79 -9.94 6.34
C ALA A 211 0.80 -10.76 5.49
N ALA A 212 -0.34 -11.15 6.06
CA ALA A 212 -1.43 -11.81 5.35
C ALA A 212 -1.96 -10.93 4.21
N ALA A 213 -2.21 -9.64 4.46
CA ALA A 213 -2.68 -8.69 3.46
C ALA A 213 -1.69 -8.55 2.29
N HIS A 214 -0.39 -8.47 2.55
CA HIS A 214 0.63 -8.41 1.50
C HIS A 214 0.64 -9.66 0.61
N ASP A 215 0.58 -10.86 1.18
CA ASP A 215 0.58 -12.08 0.36
C ASP A 215 -0.73 -12.29 -0.39
N ILE A 216 -1.88 -12.02 0.23
CA ILE A 216 -3.21 -12.08 -0.40
C ILE A 216 -3.28 -11.10 -1.58
N ALA A 217 -2.92 -9.83 -1.37
CA ALA A 217 -2.93 -8.80 -2.41
C ALA A 217 -2.01 -9.19 -3.58
N ARG A 218 -0.77 -9.60 -3.28
CA ARG A 218 0.21 -10.04 -4.29
C ARG A 218 -0.27 -11.26 -5.07
N ARG A 219 -0.89 -12.26 -4.42
CA ARG A 219 -1.45 -13.44 -5.10
C ARG A 219 -2.54 -13.02 -6.08
N ALA A 220 -3.51 -12.24 -5.62
CA ALA A 220 -4.61 -11.75 -6.46
C ALA A 220 -4.10 -10.92 -7.67
N ALA A 221 -3.19 -9.96 -7.45
CA ALA A 221 -2.62 -9.15 -8.52
C ALA A 221 -1.73 -9.93 -9.52
N THR A 222 -1.25 -11.12 -9.14
CA THR A 222 -0.49 -12.04 -10.02
C THR A 222 -1.34 -13.19 -10.57
N GLY A 223 -2.68 -13.11 -10.47
CA GLY A 223 -3.60 -14.13 -10.98
C GLY A 223 -3.57 -15.46 -10.23
N ARG A 224 -2.90 -15.53 -9.06
CA ARG A 224 -2.83 -16.73 -8.22
C ARG A 224 -4.06 -16.80 -7.32
N THR A 225 -4.78 -17.92 -7.39
CA THR A 225 -5.99 -18.15 -6.60
C THR A 225 -5.71 -18.16 -5.10
N VAL A 226 -6.48 -17.38 -4.34
CA VAL A 226 -6.63 -17.53 -2.88
C VAL A 226 -7.84 -18.45 -2.64
N ARG A 227 -7.70 -19.45 -1.76
CA ARG A 227 -8.76 -20.41 -1.47
C ARG A 227 -9.85 -19.72 -0.64
N ARG A 228 -10.97 -19.40 -1.26
CA ARG A 228 -12.15 -18.86 -0.58
C ARG A 228 -12.81 -19.95 0.27
N ARG A 229 -13.44 -19.56 1.38
CA ARG A 229 -14.42 -20.39 2.10
C ARG A 229 -15.78 -20.32 1.40
N GLU A 230 -16.46 -21.44 1.31
CA GLU A 230 -17.87 -21.49 0.94
C GLU A 230 -18.73 -21.00 2.11
N LEU A 231 -19.79 -20.23 1.86
CA LEU A 231 -20.65 -19.76 2.95
C LEU A 231 -21.48 -20.91 3.56
N SER A 232 -21.62 -22.05 2.87
CA SER A 232 -22.18 -23.30 3.40
C SER A 232 -21.43 -23.82 4.62
N ASP A 233 -20.13 -23.57 4.68
CA ASP A 233 -19.22 -24.13 5.68
C ASP A 233 -19.09 -23.22 6.91
N MET A 234 -19.65 -22.01 6.84
CA MET A 234 -19.71 -21.05 7.94
C MET A 234 -20.95 -21.31 8.82
N PRO A 235 -20.87 -21.07 10.14
CA PRO A 235 -22.04 -21.09 11.01
C PRO A 235 -23.00 -19.94 10.66
N LEU A 236 -24.31 -20.18 10.82
CA LEU A 236 -25.32 -19.12 10.72
C LEU A 236 -25.31 -18.22 11.97
N GLY A 237 -25.68 -16.96 11.79
CA GLY A 237 -25.63 -15.93 12.83
C GLY A 237 -24.33 -15.12 12.76
N ASP A 238 -24.00 -14.48 13.88
CA ASP A 238 -22.85 -13.57 13.98
C ASP A 238 -21.55 -14.32 14.29
N GLY A 239 -20.49 -13.93 13.60
CA GLY A 239 -19.10 -14.08 14.03
C GLY A 239 -18.49 -12.71 14.33
N GLU A 240 -17.17 -12.67 14.53
CA GLU A 240 -16.50 -11.47 15.07
C GLU A 240 -16.58 -10.25 14.16
N PHE A 241 -16.40 -10.45 12.85
CA PHE A 241 -16.47 -9.41 11.82
C PHE A 241 -17.38 -9.82 10.64
N TRP A 242 -18.29 -10.78 10.85
CA TRP A 242 -19.25 -11.21 9.84
C TRP A 242 -20.62 -11.58 10.43
N THR A 243 -21.69 -11.50 9.63
CA THR A 243 -22.96 -12.21 9.90
C THR A 243 -23.25 -13.11 8.71
N ILE A 244 -23.59 -14.40 8.96
CA ILE A 244 -24.12 -15.29 7.92
C ILE A 244 -25.63 -15.49 8.11
N THR A 245 -26.40 -15.20 7.07
CA THR A 245 -27.86 -15.49 7.02
C THR A 245 -28.17 -16.46 5.89
N GLU A 246 -29.24 -17.25 6.00
CA GLU A 246 -29.72 -18.15 4.94
C GLU A 246 -31.14 -17.77 4.53
N ASP A 247 -31.37 -17.58 3.23
CA ASP A 247 -32.66 -17.18 2.66
C ASP A 247 -32.86 -17.80 1.26
N ARG A 248 -34.08 -17.80 0.74
CA ARG A 248 -34.44 -18.37 -0.57
C ARG A 248 -34.43 -17.31 -1.67
N ARG A 249 -33.25 -17.01 -2.21
CA ARG A 249 -33.08 -15.94 -3.21
C ARG A 249 -32.63 -16.46 -4.57
N PRO A 250 -32.96 -15.76 -5.68
CA PRO A 250 -32.27 -15.95 -6.95
C PRO A 250 -30.80 -15.51 -6.84
N GLY A 251 -29.91 -16.12 -7.60
CA GLY A 251 -28.52 -15.64 -7.76
C GLY A 251 -27.44 -16.32 -6.90
N GLY A 252 -27.80 -17.25 -6.00
CA GLY A 252 -26.82 -17.99 -5.19
C GLY A 252 -26.29 -17.20 -3.98
N ASP A 253 -25.10 -17.53 -3.51
CA ASP A 253 -24.50 -16.91 -2.33
C ASP A 253 -24.05 -15.47 -2.61
N HIS A 254 -24.27 -14.57 -1.63
CA HIS A 254 -24.01 -13.13 -1.77
C HIS A 254 -23.10 -12.62 -0.66
N ILE A 255 -22.22 -11.68 -1.00
CA ILE A 255 -21.35 -11.01 -0.02
C ILE A 255 -21.58 -9.50 -0.11
N ARG A 256 -21.90 -8.90 1.04
CA ARG A 256 -21.92 -7.45 1.29
C ARG A 256 -20.72 -7.12 2.17
N VAL A 257 -20.03 -6.03 1.86
CA VAL A 257 -18.98 -5.47 2.70
C VAL A 257 -19.45 -4.15 3.28
N VAL A 258 -19.14 -3.89 4.54
CA VAL A 258 -19.29 -2.61 5.22
C VAL A 258 -17.94 -2.22 5.80
N LEU A 259 -17.46 -1.01 5.51
CA LEU A 259 -16.17 -0.50 5.98
C LEU A 259 -16.23 1.03 6.14
N PRO A 260 -15.46 1.64 7.06
CA PRO A 260 -15.41 3.08 7.19
C PRO A 260 -14.65 3.70 6.00
N ALA A 261 -14.90 4.98 5.73
CA ALA A 261 -13.91 5.81 5.06
C ALA A 261 -12.75 6.07 6.04
N TRP A 262 -11.55 6.40 5.56
CA TRP A 262 -10.42 6.72 6.43
C TRP A 262 -9.37 7.58 5.71
N HIS A 263 -8.55 8.29 6.49
CA HIS A 263 -7.35 8.95 6.00
C HIS A 263 -6.18 8.74 6.96
N ALA A 264 -5.01 8.40 6.45
CA ALA A 264 -3.80 8.30 7.23
C ALA A 264 -2.76 9.28 6.67
N ALA A 265 -2.03 9.96 7.56
CA ALA A 265 -0.81 10.67 7.25
C ALA A 265 0.25 10.21 8.26
N SER A 266 1.47 9.96 7.80
CA SER A 266 2.54 9.44 8.66
C SER A 266 3.88 10.00 8.23
N ASP A 267 4.76 10.26 9.20
CA ASP A 267 6.14 10.68 8.99
C ASP A 267 7.04 9.71 9.76
N HIS A 268 7.58 8.73 9.04
CA HIS A 268 8.40 7.66 9.60
C HIS A 268 9.86 8.04 9.55
N ASP A 269 10.55 7.98 10.69
CA ASP A 269 12.00 7.86 10.68
C ASP A 269 12.36 6.42 10.27
N LEU A 270 13.22 6.28 9.26
CA LEU A 270 13.66 4.97 8.74
C LEU A 270 15.04 4.57 9.28
N THR A 271 15.68 5.42 10.10
CA THR A 271 16.98 5.15 10.72
C THR A 271 16.86 4.47 12.09
N VAL A 272 15.71 4.63 12.76
CA VAL A 272 15.43 4.04 14.09
C VAL A 272 15.35 2.50 14.08
N ASP A 273 14.98 1.88 12.95
CA ASP A 273 15.01 0.43 12.79
C ASP A 273 16.12 0.00 11.81
N ALA A 274 17.15 -0.63 12.35
CA ALA A 274 18.27 -1.18 11.58
C ALA A 274 17.83 -2.24 10.56
N GLY A 275 16.72 -2.95 10.82
CA GLY A 275 16.10 -3.92 9.92
C GLY A 275 15.59 -3.33 8.60
N LEU A 276 15.46 -2.00 8.51
CA LEU A 276 15.11 -1.27 7.30
C LEU A 276 16.31 -0.92 6.42
N GLY A 277 17.54 -1.08 6.90
CA GLY A 277 18.77 -1.01 6.09
C GLY A 277 19.36 0.37 5.82
N PHE A 278 18.73 1.47 6.27
CA PHE A 278 19.25 2.82 6.00
C PHE A 278 20.58 3.12 6.69
N GLY A 279 20.84 2.54 7.87
CA GLY A 279 22.17 2.60 8.49
C GLY A 279 23.26 1.89 7.66
N ALA A 280 22.93 0.80 6.98
CA ALA A 280 23.85 0.10 6.08
C ALA A 280 24.07 0.90 4.78
N ALA A 281 23.00 1.48 4.22
CA ALA A 281 23.08 2.39 3.08
C ALA A 281 23.99 3.60 3.37
N GLY A 282 23.87 4.19 4.57
CA GLY A 282 24.75 5.25 5.04
C GLY A 282 26.23 4.86 5.05
N ARG A 283 26.57 3.68 5.61
CA ARG A 283 27.93 3.15 5.58
C ARG A 283 28.44 2.90 4.16
N ALA A 284 27.57 2.45 3.25
CA ALA A 284 27.93 2.24 1.85
C ALA A 284 28.32 3.55 1.13
N LEU A 285 27.58 4.63 1.36
CA LEU A 285 27.91 5.96 0.84
C LEU A 285 29.20 6.51 1.47
N ALA A 286 29.35 6.40 2.79
CA ALA A 286 30.56 6.86 3.49
C ALA A 286 31.85 6.18 3.01
N MET A 287 31.79 4.93 2.53
CA MET A 287 32.94 4.22 1.93
C MET A 287 33.31 4.71 0.52
N ALA A 288 32.48 5.55 -0.10
CA ALA A 288 32.64 6.01 -1.48
C ALA A 288 32.65 7.55 -1.62
N ALA A 289 32.35 8.29 -0.55
CA ALA A 289 32.49 9.73 -0.46
C ALA A 289 33.83 10.14 0.19
N SER A 290 34.35 11.31 -0.17
CA SER A 290 35.58 11.87 0.42
C SER A 290 35.40 12.34 1.88
N VAL A 291 34.16 12.60 2.29
CA VAL A 291 33.74 12.91 3.65
C VAL A 291 32.51 12.06 3.94
N PRO A 292 32.43 11.34 5.09
CA PRO A 292 31.24 10.57 5.44
C PRO A 292 30.01 11.49 5.57
N PRO A 293 28.92 11.23 4.83
CA PRO A 293 27.70 12.02 4.99
C PRO A 293 26.99 11.67 6.31
N GLU A 294 26.34 12.66 6.90
CA GLU A 294 25.29 12.43 7.89
C GLU A 294 24.04 11.89 7.17
N ILE A 295 23.33 10.94 7.79
CA ILE A 295 22.27 10.19 7.13
C ILE A 295 20.97 10.33 7.91
N ALA A 296 20.10 11.21 7.42
CA ALA A 296 18.69 11.21 7.76
C ALA A 296 17.92 10.45 6.66
N ALA A 297 17.10 9.49 7.05
CA ALA A 297 16.18 8.80 6.15
C ALA A 297 14.78 8.86 6.75
N ARG A 298 13.86 9.59 6.10
CA ARG A 298 12.48 9.72 6.54
C ARG A 298 11.52 9.50 5.39
N GLN A 299 10.32 9.04 5.71
CA GLN A 299 9.24 8.86 4.74
C GLN A 299 7.97 9.54 5.25
N SER A 300 7.56 10.59 4.55
CA SER A 300 6.17 11.04 4.60
C SER A 300 5.32 10.16 3.68
N ALA A 301 4.17 9.70 4.17
CA ALA A 301 3.18 8.97 3.40
C ALA A 301 1.78 9.47 3.75
N LEU A 302 0.90 9.56 2.75
CA LEU A 302 -0.50 9.94 2.92
C LEU A 302 -1.40 9.02 2.10
N ALA A 303 -2.53 8.62 2.67
CA ALA A 303 -3.54 7.80 2.04
C ALA A 303 -4.94 8.26 2.43
N ARG A 304 -5.88 8.19 1.48
CA ARG A 304 -7.30 8.50 1.66
C ARG A 304 -8.14 7.43 0.99
N TYR A 305 -9.04 6.81 1.73
CA TYR A 305 -9.94 5.78 1.23
C TYR A 305 -11.38 6.27 1.38
N GLY A 306 -12.04 6.54 0.26
CA GLY A 306 -13.36 7.15 0.24
C GLY A 306 -14.33 6.48 -0.71
N ARG A 307 -15.51 7.09 -0.83
CA ARG A 307 -16.63 6.59 -1.65
C ARG A 307 -16.27 6.42 -3.13
N TRP A 308 -15.49 7.35 -3.68
CA TRP A 308 -15.24 7.48 -5.13
C TRP A 308 -13.95 6.78 -5.60
N GLY A 309 -13.04 6.49 -4.68
CA GLY A 309 -11.73 5.96 -4.99
C GLY A 309 -10.81 5.95 -3.78
N PHE A 310 -9.56 5.60 -4.06
CA PHE A 310 -8.41 6.00 -3.28
C PHE A 310 -7.84 7.26 -3.95
N GLU A 311 -8.69 8.31 -3.90
CA GLU A 311 -8.77 9.53 -4.73
C GLU A 311 -8.65 9.30 -6.27
N ALA A 312 -9.65 9.73 -7.05
CA ALA A 312 -10.14 9.13 -8.32
C ALA A 312 -9.92 10.01 -9.61
N ALA A 313 -10.43 9.73 -10.83
CA ALA A 313 -11.32 8.71 -11.42
C ALA A 313 -11.30 8.73 -12.99
N ALA A 314 -11.89 7.74 -13.67
CA ALA A 314 -12.60 7.88 -14.97
C ALA A 314 -13.63 6.74 -15.16
N VAL A 315 -14.63 6.88 -16.04
CA VAL A 315 -15.85 6.04 -16.09
C VAL A 315 -16.00 5.22 -17.38
N THR A 316 -16.52 3.99 -17.28
CA THR A 316 -17.32 3.33 -18.32
C THR A 316 -18.38 2.43 -17.66
N ALA A 317 -19.62 2.44 -18.16
CA ALA A 317 -20.70 1.59 -17.67
C ALA A 317 -21.31 0.74 -18.80
N VAL A 318 -21.58 -0.54 -18.52
CA VAL A 318 -22.37 -1.43 -19.37
C VAL A 318 -23.38 -2.17 -18.49
N ALA A 319 -24.66 -2.05 -18.82
CA ALA A 319 -25.73 -2.77 -18.12
C ALA A 319 -26.01 -4.11 -18.79
N LEU A 320 -26.00 -5.19 -18.00
CA LEU A 320 -26.44 -6.53 -18.43
C LEU A 320 -27.79 -6.87 -17.79
N ARG A 321 -28.74 -7.28 -18.63
CA ARG A 321 -30.10 -7.65 -18.23
C ARG A 321 -30.11 -9.14 -17.85
N SER A 322 -30.48 -9.47 -16.62
CA SER A 322 -30.47 -10.85 -16.14
C SER A 322 -31.57 -11.72 -16.77
N ALA A 323 -31.27 -13.00 -16.95
CA ALA A 323 -32.24 -14.03 -17.28
C ALA A 323 -32.91 -14.58 -16.00
N MET A 324 -34.03 -15.27 -16.14
CA MET A 324 -34.78 -15.83 -15.00
C MET A 324 -33.95 -16.87 -14.24
N ALA A 325 -33.65 -16.60 -12.97
CA ALA A 325 -32.91 -17.49 -12.09
C ALA A 325 -33.87 -18.20 -11.10
N THR A 326 -33.74 -19.52 -10.98
CA THR A 326 -34.53 -20.33 -10.01
C THR A 326 -34.09 -20.04 -8.57
N SER A 327 -35.04 -19.83 -7.65
CA SER A 327 -34.72 -19.60 -6.23
C SER A 327 -34.26 -20.88 -5.53
N ARG A 328 -32.99 -20.92 -5.13
CA ARG A 328 -32.40 -21.95 -4.27
C ARG A 328 -32.24 -21.40 -2.85
N ARG A 329 -31.90 -22.26 -1.88
CA ARG A 329 -31.32 -21.75 -0.62
C ARG A 329 -30.00 -21.08 -0.96
N SER A 330 -29.79 -19.89 -0.42
CA SER A 330 -28.63 -19.04 -0.63
C SER A 330 -28.22 -18.43 0.70
N ARG A 331 -26.93 -18.30 0.94
CA ARG A 331 -26.42 -17.59 2.11
C ARG A 331 -25.98 -16.17 1.75
N SER A 332 -26.10 -15.28 2.72
CA SER A 332 -25.50 -13.94 2.67
C SER A 332 -24.42 -13.86 3.74
N ALA A 333 -23.26 -13.33 3.39
CA ALA A 333 -22.31 -12.81 4.37
C ALA A 333 -22.35 -11.28 4.34
N THR A 334 -22.52 -10.65 5.50
CA THR A 334 -22.17 -9.23 5.69
C THR A 334 -20.83 -9.19 6.40
N LEU A 335 -19.76 -8.80 5.70
CA LEU A 335 -18.40 -8.65 6.24
C LEU A 335 -18.21 -7.20 6.72
N ARG A 336 -17.72 -7.01 7.94
CA ARG A 336 -17.63 -5.70 8.59
C ARG A 336 -16.21 -5.39 8.99
N PHE A 337 -15.62 -4.39 8.34
CA PHE A 337 -14.31 -3.84 8.72
C PHE A 337 -14.50 -2.84 9.87
N GLY A 338 -14.95 -3.35 11.02
CA GLY A 338 -15.37 -2.56 12.18
C GLY A 338 -14.32 -2.41 13.28
N HIS A 339 -13.12 -2.94 13.13
CA HIS A 339 -12.03 -2.78 14.10
C HIS A 339 -10.69 -2.78 13.34
N PRO A 340 -9.54 -2.54 14.01
CA PRO A 340 -8.27 -2.36 13.32
C PRO A 340 -7.95 -3.45 12.29
N TYR A 341 -7.57 -3.02 11.09
CA TYR A 341 -7.40 -3.88 9.92
C TYR A 341 -6.29 -3.39 8.98
N ALA A 342 -5.76 -4.29 8.16
CA ALA A 342 -4.71 -3.99 7.19
C ALA A 342 -5.28 -3.58 5.83
N VAL A 343 -4.65 -2.62 5.17
CA VAL A 343 -4.89 -2.30 3.76
C VAL A 343 -3.57 -2.30 2.99
N VAL A 344 -3.53 -3.00 1.85
CA VAL A 344 -2.35 -3.03 0.97
C VAL A 344 -2.75 -2.67 -0.46
N ALA A 345 -2.07 -1.69 -1.04
CA ALA A 345 -2.17 -1.33 -2.45
C ALA A 345 -1.01 -2.00 -3.22
N VAL A 346 -1.35 -2.90 -4.15
CA VAL A 346 -0.38 -3.52 -5.06
C VAL A 346 -0.61 -3.07 -6.50
N ALA A 347 0.46 -2.91 -7.27
CA ALA A 347 0.35 -2.66 -8.70
C ALA A 347 -0.11 -3.92 -9.45
N ARG A 348 -1.00 -3.73 -10.43
CA ARG A 348 -1.46 -4.78 -11.33
C ARG A 348 -0.51 -4.85 -12.52
N GLY A 349 -0.21 -6.06 -12.99
CA GLY A 349 0.54 -6.22 -14.24
C GLY A 349 -0.32 -5.81 -15.43
N ARG A 350 0.14 -4.84 -16.21
CA ARG A 350 -0.51 -4.41 -17.47
C ARG A 350 -0.32 -5.46 -18.58
N ARG A 351 0.71 -6.30 -18.44
CA ARG A 351 1.06 -7.38 -19.36
C ARG A 351 1.62 -8.59 -18.62
N ARG A 352 1.77 -9.71 -19.32
CA ARG A 352 2.52 -10.87 -18.83
C ARG A 352 3.97 -10.45 -18.52
N ASP A 353 4.48 -10.93 -17.39
CA ASP A 353 5.85 -10.67 -16.90
C ASP A 353 6.17 -9.17 -16.69
N ASP A 354 5.14 -8.34 -16.46
CA ASP A 354 5.28 -6.92 -16.08
C ASP A 354 6.02 -6.80 -14.73
N PRO A 355 7.12 -6.01 -14.63
CA PRO A 355 7.88 -5.83 -13.38
C PRO A 355 7.04 -5.26 -12.22
N TRP A 356 5.93 -4.57 -12.51
CA TRP A 356 5.03 -4.01 -11.51
C TRP A 356 4.03 -5.02 -10.94
N ALA A 357 3.86 -6.20 -11.55
CA ALA A 357 2.83 -7.16 -11.15
C ALA A 357 3.01 -7.65 -9.69
N GLY A 358 2.10 -7.22 -8.80
CA GLY A 358 2.12 -7.55 -7.38
C GLY A 358 3.17 -6.79 -6.56
N VAL A 359 3.71 -5.68 -7.07
CA VAL A 359 4.58 -4.77 -6.29
C VAL A 359 3.75 -4.06 -5.21
N PRO A 360 4.09 -4.17 -3.91
CA PRO A 360 3.40 -3.44 -2.85
C PRO A 360 3.84 -1.99 -2.83
N VAL A 361 2.94 -1.09 -3.22
CA VAL A 361 3.22 0.36 -3.35
C VAL A 361 2.95 1.07 -2.03
N PHE A 362 1.83 0.74 -1.38
CA PHE A 362 1.46 1.28 -0.07
C PHE A 362 0.93 0.17 0.85
N ALA A 363 1.15 0.34 2.15
CA ALA A 363 0.54 -0.43 3.22
C ALA A 363 -0.03 0.53 4.27
N ALA A 364 -1.13 0.16 4.92
CA ALA A 364 -1.72 0.93 6.01
C ALA A 364 -2.29 0.01 7.08
N TRP A 365 -2.16 0.45 8.32
CA TRP A 365 -2.92 -0.07 9.46
C TRP A 365 -4.03 0.93 9.78
N VAL A 366 -5.27 0.51 9.61
CA VAL A 366 -6.45 1.38 9.77
C VAL A 366 -6.97 1.20 11.19
N GLY A 367 -6.57 2.09 12.10
CA GLY A 367 -7.02 2.09 13.50
C GLY A 367 -8.17 3.06 13.79
N GLU A 368 -8.40 4.03 12.90
CA GLU A 368 -9.35 5.13 13.09
C GLU A 368 -10.25 5.27 11.84
N PRO A 369 -11.57 5.44 12.02
CA PRO A 369 -12.50 5.77 10.94
C PRO A 369 -12.51 7.28 10.66
N ALA A 370 -12.89 7.67 9.45
CA ALA A 370 -13.19 9.05 9.07
C ALA A 370 -14.60 9.15 8.49
N GLU A 371 -15.22 10.32 8.61
CA GLU A 371 -16.52 10.57 8.00
C GLU A 371 -16.46 10.46 6.48
N VAL A 372 -17.49 9.85 5.87
CA VAL A 372 -17.54 9.68 4.41
C VAL A 372 -17.51 11.04 3.68
N THR A 373 -17.99 12.09 4.33
CA THR A 373 -17.99 13.47 3.82
C THR A 373 -16.66 14.21 4.02
N SER A 374 -15.76 13.77 4.90
CA SER A 374 -14.46 14.40 5.09
C SER A 374 -13.40 13.93 4.08
N ILE A 375 -13.66 12.84 3.36
CA ILE A 375 -12.85 12.38 2.24
C ILE A 375 -13.39 12.99 0.93
N PRO A 376 -12.72 14.01 0.35
CA PRO A 376 -13.21 14.64 -0.87
C PRO A 376 -13.23 13.66 -2.06
N ALA A 377 -14.09 13.95 -3.04
CA ALA A 377 -13.93 13.40 -4.38
C ALA A 377 -12.73 14.08 -5.03
N ALA A 378 -11.77 13.30 -5.51
CA ALA A 378 -10.56 13.87 -6.10
C ALA A 378 -10.85 14.68 -7.36
N ALA A 379 -10.09 15.76 -7.54
CA ALA A 379 -10.01 16.44 -8.82
C ALA A 379 -9.28 15.54 -9.83
N ILE A 380 -10.04 14.98 -10.77
CA ILE A 380 -9.53 14.29 -11.95
C ILE A 380 -8.79 15.31 -12.83
N ARG A 381 -7.60 14.94 -13.34
CA ARG A 381 -6.92 15.65 -14.43
C ARG A 381 -6.78 14.73 -15.63
#